data_AF-A0A382BIC1-F1
#
_entry.id   AF-A0A382BIC1-F1
#
_cell.length_a   1.000
_cell.length_b   1.000
_cell.length_c   1.000
_cell.angle_alpha   90.00
_cell.angle_beta   90.00
_cell.angle_gamma   90.00
#
_symmetry.space_group_name_H-M   'P 1'
#
loop_
_entity.id
_entity.type
_entity.pdbx_description
1 polymer ?
#
loop_
_entity_poly.entity_id
_entity_poly.type
_entity_poly.pdbx_seq_one_letter_code
_entity_poly.pdbx_strand_id
1 'polypeptide(L)'
;MLKKIFIDIIPSSLFGLMLFFLLLTPVLAIEKDQPQDKWFAIDKVQHFSYSCLVSLGTQYVLVNKMGKDETSALPVSLGISFTAGIAKEIQDSKSKNGFFSRKDLVANTMGIIFSVIIISLPSSN
;
A
#
# COMPACT_ATOMS: atom_id res chain seq x y z
N MET A 1 2.81 28.11 2.22
CA MET A 1 2.81 27.04 1.20
C MET A 1 2.39 25.68 1.76
N LEU A 2 2.88 25.26 2.93
CA LEU A 2 2.47 23.99 3.59
C LEU A 2 0.94 23.84 3.82
N LYS A 3 0.24 24.95 4.10
CA LYS A 3 -1.23 24.96 4.33
C LYS A 3 -2.08 24.72 3.09
N LYS A 4 -1.59 24.98 1.87
CA LYS A 4 -2.35 24.74 0.62
C LYS A 4 -2.30 23.27 0.19
N ILE A 5 -1.17 22.60 0.44
CA ILE A 5 -0.99 21.16 0.18
C ILE A 5 -2.00 20.33 0.98
N PHE A 6 -2.33 20.74 2.20
CA PHE A 6 -3.31 20.04 3.04
C PHE A 6 -4.78 20.29 2.68
N ILE A 7 -5.13 21.31 1.89
CA ILE A 7 -6.54 21.69 1.68
C ILE A 7 -7.02 21.29 0.28
N ASP A 8 -6.16 21.31 -0.74
CA ASP A 8 -6.57 21.03 -2.13
C ASP A 8 -6.41 19.56 -2.56
N ILE A 9 -5.67 18.75 -1.79
CA ILE A 9 -5.53 17.29 -2.02
C ILE A 9 -6.73 16.51 -1.46
N ILE A 10 -7.53 17.13 -0.58
CA ILE A 10 -8.50 16.45 0.28
C ILE A 10 -9.89 16.13 -0.35
N PRO A 11 -10.39 16.68 -1.48
CA PRO A 11 -11.76 16.31 -1.91
C PRO A 11 -11.87 14.95 -2.61
N SER A 12 -10.93 14.59 -3.50
CA SER A 12 -11.03 13.39 -4.36
C SER A 12 -10.22 12.20 -3.85
N SER A 13 -9.08 12.45 -3.20
CA SER A 13 -8.26 11.39 -2.58
C SER A 13 -8.92 10.81 -1.32
N LEU A 14 -9.69 11.61 -0.59
CA LEU A 14 -10.40 11.19 0.62
C LEU A 14 -11.57 10.25 0.29
N PHE A 15 -12.22 10.40 -0.87
CA PHE A 15 -13.23 9.45 -1.34
C PHE A 15 -12.62 8.08 -1.66
N GLY A 16 -11.44 8.05 -2.31
CA GLY A 16 -10.68 6.83 -2.54
C GLY A 16 -10.22 6.16 -1.24
N LEU A 17 -9.72 6.95 -0.29
CA LEU A 17 -9.38 6.50 1.07
C LEU A 17 -10.61 6.00 1.85
N MET A 18 -11.76 6.65 1.73
CA MET A 18 -12.99 6.26 2.39
C MET A 18 -13.54 4.95 1.81
N LEU A 19 -13.50 4.78 0.48
CA LEU A 19 -13.86 3.53 -0.20
C LEU A 19 -12.90 2.39 0.17
N PHE A 20 -11.62 2.68 0.29
CA PHE A 20 -10.57 1.77 0.75
C PHE A 20 -10.81 1.30 2.19
N PHE A 21 -11.11 2.21 3.11
CA PHE A 21 -11.46 1.87 4.49
C PHE A 21 -12.76 1.07 4.60
N LEU A 22 -13.76 1.36 3.74
CA LEU A 22 -15.01 0.59 3.68
C LEU A 22 -14.77 -0.86 3.24
N LEU A 23 -13.89 -1.06 2.25
CA LEU A 23 -13.51 -2.38 1.71
C LEU A 23 -12.54 -3.17 2.61
N LEU A 24 -11.86 -2.51 3.54
CA LEU A 24 -10.96 -3.13 4.52
C LEU A 24 -11.67 -3.87 5.64
N THR A 25 -12.91 -3.49 5.95
CA THR A 25 -13.68 -4.08 7.05
C THR A 25 -13.85 -5.61 6.96
N PRO A 26 -14.21 -6.22 5.80
CA PRO A 26 -14.26 -7.68 5.70
C PRO A 26 -12.87 -8.32 5.73
N VAL A 27 -11.85 -7.65 5.21
CA VAL A 27 -10.46 -8.16 5.16
C VAL A 27 -9.89 -8.32 6.56
N LEU A 28 -10.15 -7.35 7.45
CA LEU A 28 -9.72 -7.45 8.84
C LEU A 28 -10.39 -8.62 9.56
N ALA A 29 -11.60 -9.03 9.20
CA ALA A 29 -12.33 -10.11 9.87
C ALA A 29 -11.78 -11.53 9.59
N ILE A 30 -10.83 -11.70 8.67
CA ILE A 30 -10.29 -13.00 8.24
C ILE A 30 -9.17 -13.52 9.17
N GLU A 31 -8.74 -12.72 10.15
CA GLU A 31 -7.58 -13.06 10.97
C GLU A 31 -7.79 -14.33 11.81
N LYS A 32 -6.79 -15.21 11.74
CA LYS A 32 -6.63 -16.33 12.65
C LYS A 32 -5.32 -16.13 13.39
N ASP A 33 -5.38 -15.89 14.70
CA ASP A 33 -4.19 -15.67 15.51
C ASP A 33 -3.23 -16.88 15.41
N GLN A 34 -1.99 -16.63 15.00
CA GLN A 34 -0.96 -17.65 14.81
C GLN A 34 0.23 -17.35 15.73
N PRO A 35 0.60 -18.26 16.64
CA PRO A 35 1.72 -18.06 17.58
C PRO A 35 3.07 -17.80 16.90
N GLN A 36 3.21 -18.21 15.65
CA GLN A 36 4.44 -18.11 14.87
C GLN A 36 4.57 -16.76 14.15
N ASP A 37 3.48 -15.99 14.06
CA ASP A 37 3.44 -14.69 13.40
C ASP A 37 4.07 -13.61 14.28
N LYS A 38 5.30 -13.22 13.99
CA LYS A 38 6.07 -12.26 14.80
C LYS A 38 6.04 -10.87 14.17
N TRP A 39 5.98 -9.83 15.00
CA TRP A 39 6.09 -8.44 14.54
C TRP A 39 7.47 -8.10 13.92
N PHE A 40 8.52 -8.79 14.36
CA PHE A 40 9.89 -8.58 13.92
C PHE A 40 10.44 -9.86 13.29
N ALA A 41 10.18 -10.03 12.00
CA ALA A 41 10.69 -11.14 11.22
C ALA A 41 10.94 -10.73 9.76
N ILE A 42 11.70 -11.56 9.04
CA ILE A 42 12.13 -11.28 7.66
C ILE A 42 10.93 -11.19 6.69
N ASP A 43 9.85 -11.90 6.99
CA ASP A 43 8.57 -11.81 6.30
C ASP A 43 8.04 -10.37 6.30
N LYS A 44 8.06 -9.68 7.45
CA LYS A 44 7.54 -8.30 7.56
C LYS A 44 8.38 -7.32 6.73
N VAL A 45 9.69 -7.54 6.68
CA VAL A 45 10.58 -6.76 5.80
C VAL A 45 10.25 -7.04 4.33
N GLN A 46 9.98 -8.28 3.95
CA GLN A 46 9.59 -8.63 2.59
C GLN A 46 8.27 -7.98 2.19
N HIS A 47 7.25 -8.00 3.05
CA HIS A 47 5.97 -7.33 2.81
C HIS A 47 6.10 -5.82 2.65
N PHE A 48 6.89 -5.20 3.54
CA PHE A 48 7.23 -3.77 3.44
C PHE A 48 7.94 -3.45 2.12
N SER A 49 9.02 -4.17 1.81
CA SER A 49 9.83 -3.91 0.61
C SER A 49 9.05 -4.16 -0.67
N TYR A 50 8.29 -5.26 -0.74
CA TYR A 50 7.46 -5.58 -1.89
C TYR A 50 6.46 -4.47 -2.17
N SER A 51 5.71 -4.05 -1.14
CA SER A 51 4.69 -3.00 -1.30
C SER A 51 5.31 -1.66 -1.69
N CYS A 52 6.44 -1.29 -1.06
CA CYS A 52 7.16 -0.07 -1.43
C CYS A 52 7.61 -0.09 -2.90
N LEU A 53 8.26 -1.18 -3.33
CA LEU A 53 8.79 -1.31 -4.69
C LEU A 53 7.69 -1.41 -5.75
N VAL A 54 6.57 -2.06 -5.45
CA VAL A 54 5.42 -2.13 -6.38
C VAL A 54 4.81 -0.75 -6.56
N SER A 55 4.61 0.03 -5.48
CA SER A 55 4.13 1.40 -5.59
C SER A 55 5.10 2.28 -6.39
N LEU A 56 6.40 2.24 -6.09
CA LEU A 56 7.41 3.03 -6.82
C LEU A 56 7.52 2.63 -8.30
N GLY A 57 7.57 1.33 -8.59
CA GLY A 57 7.67 0.82 -9.95
C GLY A 57 6.43 1.16 -10.78
N THR A 58 5.25 1.03 -10.18
CA THR A 58 3.99 1.40 -10.85
C THR A 58 3.94 2.90 -11.10
N GLN A 59 4.30 3.73 -10.11
CA GLN A 59 4.40 5.18 -10.28
C GLN A 59 5.35 5.53 -11.44
N TYR A 60 6.53 4.91 -11.47
CA TYR A 60 7.51 5.15 -12.53
C TYR A 60 6.93 4.82 -13.92
N VAL A 61 6.30 3.67 -14.08
CA VAL A 61 5.70 3.26 -15.37
C VAL A 61 4.60 4.22 -15.79
N LEU A 62 3.67 4.57 -14.88
CA LEU A 62 2.55 5.45 -15.19
C LEU A 62 3.04 6.84 -15.63
N VAL A 63 4.01 7.41 -14.92
CA VAL A 63 4.52 8.75 -15.23
C VAL A 63 5.45 8.74 -16.43
N ASN A 64 6.49 7.91 -16.41
CA ASN A 64 7.60 7.99 -17.37
C ASN A 64 7.38 7.16 -18.64
N LYS A 65 6.47 6.19 -18.63
CA LYS A 65 6.19 5.34 -19.80
C LYS A 65 4.80 5.56 -20.39
N MET A 66 3.83 5.99 -19.57
CA MET A 66 2.46 6.25 -20.00
C MET A 66 2.09 7.73 -20.03
N GLY A 67 2.99 8.63 -19.63
CA GLY A 67 2.78 10.08 -19.70
C GLY A 67 1.67 10.61 -18.79
N LYS A 68 1.34 9.88 -17.71
CA LYS A 68 0.39 10.37 -16.70
C LYS A 68 1.06 11.43 -15.82
N ASP A 69 0.27 12.37 -15.35
CA ASP A 69 0.72 13.29 -14.30
C ASP A 69 0.96 12.54 -12.99
N GLU A 70 1.93 13.02 -12.20
CA GLU A 70 2.33 12.38 -10.95
C GLU A 70 1.16 12.27 -9.95
N THR A 71 0.30 13.30 -9.93
CA THR A 71 -0.85 13.39 -9.03
C THR A 71 -1.94 12.36 -9.33
N SER A 72 -2.20 12.05 -10.60
CA SER A 72 -3.18 11.05 -11.02
C SER A 72 -2.61 9.64 -11.01
N ALA A 73 -1.29 9.50 -11.23
CA ALA A 73 -0.60 8.22 -11.12
C ALA A 73 -0.53 7.70 -9.67
N LEU A 74 -0.42 8.61 -8.69
CA LEU A 74 -0.27 8.26 -7.29
C LEU A 74 -1.39 7.35 -6.74
N PRO A 75 -2.69 7.69 -6.80
CA PRO A 75 -3.73 6.80 -6.27
C PRO A 75 -3.75 5.42 -6.97
N VAL A 76 -3.40 5.37 -8.25
CA VAL A 76 -3.34 4.11 -9.02
C VAL A 76 -2.17 3.24 -8.56
N SER A 77 -0.98 3.83 -8.35
CA SER A 77 0.21 3.11 -7.91
C SER A 77 0.08 2.55 -6.49
N LEU A 78 -0.53 3.32 -5.58
CA LEU A 78 -0.85 2.85 -4.23
C LEU A 78 -1.93 1.76 -4.27
N GLY A 79 -2.98 1.93 -5.07
CA GLY A 79 -4.08 0.98 -5.20
C GLY A 79 -3.63 -0.38 -5.75
N ILE A 80 -2.73 -0.39 -6.74
CA ILE A 80 -2.14 -1.62 -7.27
C ILE A 80 -1.33 -2.36 -6.20
N SER A 81 -0.45 -1.66 -5.48
CA SER A 81 0.34 -2.28 -4.41
C SER A 81 -0.53 -2.83 -3.29
N PHE A 82 -1.55 -2.07 -2.89
CA PHE A 82 -2.44 -2.50 -1.82
C PHE A 82 -3.24 -3.75 -2.20
N THR A 83 -3.80 -3.76 -3.42
CA THR A 83 -4.55 -4.89 -3.95
C THR A 83 -3.66 -6.12 -4.05
N ALA A 84 -2.40 -5.96 -4.49
CA ALA A 84 -1.42 -7.03 -4.54
C ALA A 84 -1.10 -7.59 -3.14
N GLY A 85 -0.92 -6.72 -2.14
CA GLY A 85 -0.71 -7.11 -0.74
C GLY A 85 -1.88 -7.93 -0.18
N ILE A 86 -3.13 -7.46 -0.35
CA ILE A 86 -4.31 -8.22 0.07
C ILE A 86 -4.43 -9.54 -0.68
N ALA A 87 -4.23 -9.53 -1.99
CA ALA A 87 -4.33 -10.74 -2.81
C ALA A 87 -3.34 -11.81 -2.34
N LYS A 88 -2.13 -11.40 -1.93
CA LYS A 88 -1.12 -12.31 -1.37
C LYS A 88 -1.58 -12.94 -0.05
N GLU A 89 -2.09 -12.15 0.88
CA GLU A 89 -2.60 -12.66 2.16
C GLU A 89 -3.80 -13.62 1.97
N ILE A 90 -4.70 -13.30 1.03
CA ILE A 90 -5.81 -14.19 0.67
C ILE A 90 -5.26 -15.51 0.10
N GLN A 91 -4.27 -15.44 -0.78
CA GLN A 91 -3.65 -16.63 -1.36
C GLN A 91 -2.96 -17.49 -0.28
N ASP A 92 -2.27 -16.87 0.67
CA ASP A 92 -1.60 -17.57 1.76
C ASP A 92 -2.60 -18.23 2.69
N SER A 93 -3.73 -17.59 2.96
CA SER A 93 -4.81 -18.17 3.77
C SER A 93 -5.41 -19.45 3.18
N LYS A 94 -5.26 -19.69 1.86
CA LYS A 94 -5.72 -20.90 1.17
C LYS A 94 -4.69 -22.04 1.20
N SER A 95 -3.46 -21.78 1.65
CA SER A 95 -2.41 -22.79 1.75
C SER A 95 -2.62 -23.68 2.98
N LYS A 96 -2.13 -24.92 2.92
CA LYS A 96 -2.37 -25.98 3.93
C LYS A 96 -1.98 -25.58 5.36
N ASN A 97 -0.99 -24.70 5.50
CA ASN A 97 -0.50 -24.13 6.78
C ASN A 97 -0.43 -22.60 6.75
N GLY A 98 -0.96 -21.96 5.71
CA GLY A 98 -0.90 -20.51 5.58
C GLY A 98 -2.09 -19.86 6.27
N PHE A 99 -1.96 -18.56 6.54
CA PHE A 99 -2.97 -17.77 7.24
C PHE A 99 -2.93 -16.35 6.72
N PHE A 100 -4.01 -15.62 6.96
CA PHE A 100 -4.07 -14.19 6.70
C PHE A 100 -3.45 -13.45 7.88
N SER A 101 -2.33 -12.74 7.70
CA SER A 101 -1.70 -11.97 8.78
C SER A 101 -2.06 -10.49 8.70
N ARG A 102 -2.62 -9.96 9.80
CA ARG A 102 -2.75 -8.51 9.94
C ARG A 102 -1.40 -7.82 10.10
N LYS A 103 -0.39 -8.51 10.64
CA LYS A 103 0.97 -7.94 10.77
C LYS A 103 1.61 -7.72 9.40
N ASP A 104 1.37 -8.65 8.46
CA ASP A 104 1.79 -8.47 7.05
C ASP A 104 1.02 -7.36 6.35
N LEU A 105 -0.28 -7.22 6.63
CA LEU A 105 -1.06 -6.08 6.13
C LEU A 105 -0.54 -4.73 6.66
N VAL A 106 -0.14 -4.67 7.94
CA VAL A 106 0.52 -3.48 8.52
C VAL A 106 1.85 -3.21 7.83
N ALA A 107 2.69 -4.23 7.63
CA ALA A 107 3.96 -4.09 6.94
C ALA A 107 3.80 -3.59 5.50
N ASN A 108 2.83 -4.14 4.74
CA ASN A 108 2.45 -3.67 3.42
C ASN A 108 2.04 -2.19 3.45
N THR A 109 1.19 -1.80 4.39
CA THR A 109 0.72 -0.42 4.56
C THR A 109 1.88 0.54 4.85
N MET A 110 2.82 0.16 5.71
CA MET A 110 4.01 0.97 5.97
C MET A 110 4.86 1.14 4.70
N GLY A 111 5.01 0.09 3.88
CA GLY A 111 5.73 0.16 2.62
C GLY A 111 5.09 1.12 1.62
N ILE A 112 3.75 1.09 1.52
CA ILE A 112 2.97 2.02 0.70
C ILE A 112 3.17 3.46 1.20
N ILE A 113 3.03 3.72 2.50
CA ILE A 113 3.26 5.06 3.09
C ILE A 113 4.69 5.53 2.80
N PHE A 114 5.69 4.66 2.96
CA PHE A 114 7.08 5.00 2.69
C PHE A 114 7.30 5.35 1.21
N SER A 115 6.64 4.64 0.29
CA SER A 115 6.69 5.01 -1.13
C SER A 115 6.11 6.40 -1.41
N VAL A 116 5.02 6.78 -0.73
CA VAL A 116 4.44 8.13 -0.84
C VAL A 116 5.45 9.19 -0.41
N ILE A 117 6.16 8.94 0.69
CA ILE A 117 7.22 9.85 1.17
C ILE A 117 8.28 10.03 0.09
N ILE A 118 8.81 8.92 -0.48
CA ILE A 118 9.82 8.96 -1.53
C ILE A 118 9.32 9.72 -2.77
N ILE A 119 8.12 9.42 -3.24
CA ILE A 119 7.52 10.08 -4.42
C ILE A 119 7.33 11.58 -4.17
N SER A 120 7.02 11.97 -2.93
CA SER A 120 6.80 13.37 -2.55
C SER A 120 8.09 14.14 -2.27
N LEU A 121 9.26 13.49 -2.29
CA LEU A 121 10.52 14.19 -2.13
C LEU A 121 10.75 15.11 -3.34
N PRO A 122 11.19 16.36 -3.12
CA PRO A 122 11.52 17.25 -4.22
C PRO A 122 12.66 16.67 -5.04
N SER A 123 12.49 16.59 -6.37
CA SER A 123 13.59 16.33 -7.28
C SER A 123 14.62 17.45 -7.13
N SER A 124 15.88 17.11 -6.80
CA SER A 124 16.97 18.07 -6.86
C SER A 124 17.33 18.30 -8.32
N ASN A 125 16.64 19.24 -8.97
CA ASN A 125 17.04 19.79 -10.25
C ASN A 125 18.19 20.79 -10.03
#